data_AF-A0A382YYY9-F1
#
_entry.id   AF-A0A382YYY9-F1
#
_cell.length_a   1.000
_cell.length_b   1.000
_cell.length_c   1.000
_cell.angle_alpha   90.00
_cell.angle_beta   90.00
_cell.angle_gamma   90.00
#
_symmetry.space_group_name_H-M   'P 1'
#
loop_
_entity.id
_entity.type
_entity.pdbx_description
1 polymer ?
#
loop_
_entity_poly.entity_id
_entity_poly.type
_entity_poly.pdbx_seq_one_letter_code
_entity_poly.pdbx_strand_id
1 'polypeptide(L)' 'MSSKTVSSYGSWKSPITAELITKGGLKLGEVRVDGSDLYWLEGRPDEAGRYVVVRRTADGEIVDIVPE' A
#
# COMPACT_ATOMS: atom_id res chain seq x y z
N MET A 1 -14.12 -19.83 19.69
CA MET A 1 -14.35 -18.37 19.77
C MET A 1 -13.49 -17.82 20.89
N SER A 2 -12.72 -16.75 20.67
CA SER A 2 -11.89 -16.16 21.72
C SER A 2 -12.79 -15.53 22.80
N SER A 3 -12.50 -15.80 24.08
CA SER A 3 -13.15 -15.08 25.18
C SER A 3 -12.63 -13.65 25.24
N LYS A 4 -13.50 -12.70 25.60
CA LYS A 4 -13.11 -11.29 25.83
C LYS A 4 -12.54 -11.15 27.24
N THR A 5 -11.45 -10.42 27.38
CA THR A 5 -10.81 -10.12 28.67
C THR A 5 -11.01 -8.65 29.04
N VAL A 6 -11.43 -8.37 30.28
CA VAL A 6 -11.54 -7.00 30.80
C VAL A 6 -10.14 -6.49 31.18
N SER A 7 -9.82 -5.26 30.79
CA SER A 7 -8.55 -4.58 31.11
C SER A 7 -8.78 -3.06 31.14
N SER A 8 -7.92 -2.33 31.86
CA SER A 8 -7.98 -0.87 31.97
C SER A 8 -7.82 -0.18 30.61
N TYR A 9 -8.35 1.03 30.48
CA TYR A 9 -8.18 1.83 29.27
C TYR A 9 -6.69 2.03 28.95
N GLY A 10 -6.32 1.83 27.68
CA GLY A 10 -4.94 1.87 27.21
C GLY A 10 -4.13 0.59 27.42
N SER A 11 -4.63 -0.40 28.15
CA SER A 11 -3.93 -1.66 28.44
C SER A 11 -4.47 -2.87 27.66
N TRP A 12 -5.26 -2.62 26.61
CA TRP A 12 -5.73 -3.68 25.72
C TRP A 12 -4.58 -4.14 24.84
N LYS A 13 -4.36 -5.45 24.80
CA LYS A 13 -3.40 -6.04 23.85
C LYS A 13 -3.86 -5.72 22.44
N SER A 14 -3.10 -4.87 21.75
CA SER A 14 -3.34 -4.51 20.37
C SER A 14 -2.45 -5.37 19.45
N PRO A 15 -3.00 -5.95 18.37
CA PRO A 15 -2.18 -6.55 17.32
C PRO A 15 -1.46 -5.49 16.46
N ILE A 16 -1.82 -4.21 16.58
CA ILE A 16 -1.20 -3.09 15.85
C ILE A 16 0.03 -2.64 16.62
N THR A 17 1.22 -3.01 16.14
CA THR A 17 2.50 -2.64 16.73
C THR A 17 2.98 -1.28 16.22
N ALA A 18 3.92 -0.64 16.93
CA ALA A 18 4.57 0.58 16.46
C ALA A 18 5.33 0.38 15.13
N GLU A 19 5.91 -0.82 14.95
CA GLU A 19 6.52 -1.23 13.69
C GLU A 19 5.49 -1.28 12.55
N LEU A 20 4.30 -1.83 12.80
CA LEU A 20 3.24 -1.88 11.79
C LEU A 20 2.81 -0.49 11.31
N ILE A 21 2.82 0.50 12.21
CA ILE A 21 2.49 1.89 11.89
C ILE A 21 3.58 2.55 11.04
N THR A 22 4.85 2.19 11.28
CA THR A 22 6.01 2.84 10.66
C THR A 22 6.51 2.17 9.39
N LYS A 23 6.12 0.92 9.13
CA LYS A 23 6.50 0.13 7.94
C LYS A 23 6.15 0.78 6.59
N GLY A 24 5.29 1.81 6.58
CA GLY A 24 4.81 2.42 5.36
C GLY A 24 3.78 1.52 4.67
N GLY A 25 2.82 2.14 4.00
CA GLY A 25 1.76 1.44 3.26
C GLY A 25 1.87 1.68 1.77
N LEU A 26 1.26 0.79 0.99
CA LEU A 26 1.01 1.02 -0.43
C LEU A 26 0.22 2.32 -0.61
N LYS A 27 0.75 3.26 -1.40
CA LYS A 27 0.08 4.51 -1.73
C LYS A 27 -0.23 4.51 -3.21
N LEU A 28 -1.51 4.53 -3.56
CA LEU A 28 -1.98 4.63 -4.93
C LEU A 28 -2.54 6.03 -5.17
N GLY A 29 -2.20 6.64 -6.30
CA GLY A 29 -2.65 7.97 -6.66
C GLY A 29 -2.74 8.17 -8.17
N GLU A 30 -3.39 9.25 -8.58
CA GLU A 30 -3.44 9.71 -9.98
C GLU A 30 -3.81 8.63 -11.00
N VAL A 31 -4.85 7.84 -10.71
CA VAL A 31 -5.31 6.80 -11.65
C VAL A 31 -5.73 7.44 -12.98
N ARG A 32 -5.26 6.88 -14.09
CA ARG A 32 -5.61 7.27 -15.46
C ARG A 32 -5.94 6.04 -16.29
N VAL A 33 -6.89 6.21 -17.20
CA VAL A 33 -7.26 5.21 -18.21
C VAL A 33 -6.78 5.75 -19.55
N ASP A 34 -6.05 4.93 -20.31
CA ASP A 34 -5.67 5.24 -21.69
C ASP A 34 -5.91 4.01 -22.57
N GLY A 35 -6.90 4.11 -23.46
CA GLY A 35 -7.38 2.98 -24.25
C GLY A 35 -7.82 1.81 -23.37
N SER A 36 -7.14 0.67 -23.50
CA SER A 36 -7.40 -0.56 -22.75
C SER A 36 -6.58 -0.68 -21.46
N ASP A 37 -5.71 0.30 -21.18
CA ASP A 37 -4.71 0.20 -20.13
C ASP A 37 -5.01 1.18 -18.99
N LEU A 38 -4.52 0.81 -17.80
CA LEU A 38 -4.65 1.59 -16.58
C LEU A 38 -3.26 2.03 -16.13
N TYR A 39 -3.16 3.26 -15.66
CA TYR A 39 -1.93 3.82 -15.13
C TYR A 39 -2.19 4.42 -13.76
N TRP A 40 -1.23 4.33 -12.85
CA TRP A 40 -1.30 4.99 -11.55
C TRP A 40 0.10 5.34 -11.03
N LEU A 41 0.13 6.28 -10.09
CA LEU A 41 1.30 6.50 -9.25
C LEU A 41 1.28 5.53 -8.07
N GLU A 42 2.34 4.76 -7.93
CA GLU A 42 2.54 3.85 -6.80
C GLU A 42 3.71 4.33 -5.94
N GLY A 43 3.44 4.55 -4.65
CA GLY A 43 4.46 4.93 -3.68
C GLY A 43 5.32 3.73 -3.27
N ARG A 44 6.63 3.96 -3.16
CA ARG A 44 7.63 2.98 -2.72
C ARG A 44 8.26 3.42 -1.40
N PRO A 45 7.63 3.13 -0.23
CA PRO A 45 8.18 3.52 1.07
C PRO A 45 9.61 3.02 1.29
N ASP A 46 9.89 1.80 0.85
CA ASP A 46 11.20 1.14 0.98
C ASP A 46 12.26 1.66 0.00
N GLU A 47 11.87 2.49 -0.98
CA GLU A 47 12.77 3.09 -1.98
C GLU A 47 12.84 4.61 -1.81
N ALA A 48 13.25 5.04 -0.61
CA ALA A 48 13.36 6.46 -0.22
C ALA A 48 12.07 7.28 -0.41
N GLY A 49 10.91 6.63 -0.38
CA GLY A 49 9.61 7.28 -0.52
C GLY A 49 9.31 7.82 -1.92
N ARG A 50 10.04 7.36 -2.96
CA ARG A 50 9.76 7.76 -4.33
C ARG A 50 8.40 7.23 -4.81
N TYR A 51 7.95 7.76 -5.94
CA TYR A 51 6.79 7.26 -6.67
C TYR A 51 7.22 6.76 -8.04
N VAL A 52 6.59 5.69 -8.50
CA VAL A 52 6.74 5.15 -9.87
C VAL A 52 5.41 5.25 -10.61
N VAL A 53 5.49 5.37 -11.93
CA VAL A 53 4.31 5.17 -12.77
C VAL A 53 4.22 3.67 -13.08
N VAL A 54 3.08 3.09 -12.75
CA VAL A 54 2.77 1.69 -13.03
C VAL A 54 1.73 1.65 -14.15
N ARG A 55 1.87 0.69 -15.07
CA ARG A 55 0.89 0.35 -16.10
C ARG A 55 0.32 -1.02 -15.82
N ARG A 56 -1.00 -1.14 -15.89
CA ARG A 56 -1.71 -2.41 -16.06
C ARG A 56 -2.26 -2.48 -17.47
N THR A 57 -1.85 -3.50 -18.22
CA THR A 57 -2.33 -3.76 -19.58
C THR A 57 -3.73 -4.38 -19.58
N ALA A 58 -4.36 -4.42 -20.75
CA ALA A 58 -5.67 -5.05 -20.95
C ALA A 58 -5.75 -6.52 -20.49
N ASP A 59 -4.69 -7.29 -20.73
CA ASP A 59 -4.53 -8.70 -20.32
C ASP A 59 -4.13 -8.85 -18.85
N GLY A 60 -3.87 -7.73 -18.15
CA GLY A 60 -3.67 -7.68 -16.71
C GLY A 60 -2.23 -7.76 -16.25
N GLU A 61 -1.26 -7.69 -17.16
CA GLU A 61 0.15 -7.53 -16.82
C GLU A 61 0.35 -6.19 -16.08
N ILE A 62 1.15 -6.18 -15.01
CA ILE A 62 1.44 -4.98 -14.22
C ILE A 62 2.95 -4.74 -14.25
N VAL A 63 3.36 -3.58 -14.74
CA VAL A 63 4.78 -3.22 -14.91
C VAL A 63 5.05 -1.78 -14.54
N ASP A 64 6.22 -1.53 -13.96
CA ASP A 64 6.77 -0.17 -13.78
C ASP A 64 7.24 0.34 -15.15
N ILE A 65 6.85 1.56 -15.51
CA ILE A 65 7.18 2.16 -16.83
C ILE A 65 8.16 3.33 -16.74
N VAL A 66 8.84 3.47 -15.60
CA VAL A 66 9.94 4.42 -15.40
C VAL A 66 11.29 3.67 -15.34
N PRO A 67 12.39 4.24 -15.85
CA PRO A 67 13.73 3.67 -15.68
C PRO A 67 14.13 3.56 -14.19
N GLU A 68 14.99 2.58 -13.87
CA GLU A 68 15.66 2.47 -12.56
C GLU A 68 16.61 3.65 -12.28
#